data_AF-A0A2N5IBX7-F1
#
_entry.id   AF-A0A2N5IBX7-F1
#
_cell.length_a   1.000
_cell.length_b   1.000
_cell.length_c   1.000
_cell.angle_alpha   90.00
_cell.angle_beta   90.00
_cell.angle_gamma   90.00
#
_symmetry.space_group_name_H-M   'P 1'
#
loop_
_entity.id
_entity.type
_entity.pdbx_description
1 polymer ?
#
loop_
_entity_poly.entity_id
_entity_poly.type
_entity_poly.pdbx_seq_one_letter_code
_entity_poly.pdbx_strand_id
1 'polypeptide(L)'
;MPHMKYFQAIADIERHYEDILYNIDNPSPISGHLLLETWDIDPKDKELLTEEKEVLRYLIGCQLSIVRDTNAKKPSLDVVKRCFERQLHFLEKIHKCHAYNVNKLSYAHAKLIQKQYKACRHYLFKFSLPAWYEKMPNEILTFENKHPDFYKKMQERRQER
;
A
#
# COMPACT_ATOMS: atom_id res chain seq x y z
N MET A 1 -17.67 -9.38 -3.04
CA MET A 1 -17.19 -7.97 -3.04
C MET A 1 -16.38 -7.74 -4.30
N PRO A 2 -16.78 -6.83 -5.19
CA PRO A 2 -16.04 -6.53 -6.42
C PRO A 2 -14.65 -5.98 -6.08
N HIS A 3 -13.61 -6.61 -6.62
CA HIS A 3 -12.24 -6.42 -6.20
C HIS A 3 -11.71 -5.00 -6.52
N MET A 4 -11.45 -4.22 -5.47
CA MET A 4 -10.43 -3.17 -5.54
C MET A 4 -9.08 -3.83 -5.77
N LYS A 5 -8.53 -3.65 -6.97
CA LYS A 5 -7.30 -4.31 -7.39
C LYS A 5 -6.20 -3.94 -6.39
N TYR A 6 -5.61 -4.94 -5.76
CA TYR A 6 -4.55 -4.82 -4.76
C TYR A 6 -4.90 -4.12 -3.44
N PHE A 7 -6.18 -3.84 -3.11
CA PHE A 7 -6.54 -3.24 -1.81
C PHE A 7 -5.96 -4.02 -0.63
N GLN A 8 -6.23 -5.33 -0.56
CA GLN A 8 -5.68 -6.19 0.48
C GLN A 8 -4.14 -6.19 0.48
N ALA A 9 -3.52 -6.17 -0.69
CA ALA A 9 -2.07 -6.17 -0.79
C ALA A 9 -1.46 -4.87 -0.26
N ILE A 10 -2.10 -3.72 -0.48
CA ILE A 10 -1.67 -2.43 0.09
C ILE A 10 -1.85 -2.43 1.60
N ALA A 11 -2.96 -2.96 2.11
CA ALA A 11 -3.16 -3.12 3.55
C ALA A 11 -2.12 -4.07 4.19
N ASP A 12 -1.77 -5.16 3.51
CA ASP A 12 -0.74 -6.09 4.01
C ASP A 12 0.66 -5.43 4.02
N ILE A 13 0.97 -4.58 3.03
CA ILE A 13 2.21 -3.79 3.02
C ILE A 13 2.17 -2.74 4.13
N GLU A 14 1.04 -2.06 4.34
CA GLU A 14 0.89 -1.04 5.39
C GLU A 14 1.13 -1.64 6.78
N ARG A 15 0.57 -2.81 7.05
CA ARG A 15 0.85 -3.57 8.28
C ARG A 15 2.33 -3.93 8.45
N HIS A 16 3.02 -4.29 7.37
CA HIS A 16 4.46 -4.55 7.43
C HIS A 16 5.24 -3.29 7.88
N TYR A 17 4.84 -2.10 7.42
CA TYR A 17 5.42 -0.84 7.90
C TYR A 17 5.07 -0.58 9.38
N GLU A 18 3.86 -0.90 9.82
CA GLU A 18 3.50 -0.83 11.25
C GLU A 18 4.40 -1.75 12.09
N ASP A 19 4.65 -2.98 11.63
CA ASP A 19 5.54 -3.93 12.32
C ASP A 19 6.98 -3.39 12.38
N ILE A 20 7.49 -2.81 11.29
CA ILE A 20 8.82 -2.17 11.26
C ILE A 20 8.89 -1.05 12.30
N LEU A 21 7.96 -0.09 12.25
CA LEU A 21 7.94 1.07 13.14
C LEU A 21 7.77 0.66 14.61
N TYR A 22 6.94 -0.36 14.87
CA TYR A 22 6.79 -0.91 16.21
C TYR A 22 8.10 -1.46 16.76
N ASN A 23 8.89 -2.18 15.95
CA ASN A 23 10.18 -2.73 16.35
C ASN A 23 11.28 -1.66 16.49
N ILE A 24 11.16 -0.52 15.79
CA ILE A 24 12.03 0.65 16.00
C ILE A 24 11.72 1.31 17.34
N ASP A 25 10.43 1.49 17.66
CA ASP A 25 9.99 2.20 18.86
C ASP A 25 10.09 1.36 20.13
N ASN A 26 9.94 0.04 19.99
CA ASN A 26 9.98 -0.92 21.07
C ASN A 26 11.02 -2.00 20.76
N PRO A 27 12.32 -1.64 20.71
CA PRO A 27 13.36 -2.60 20.37
C PRO A 27 13.40 -3.70 21.43
N SER A 28 12.84 -4.86 21.10
CA SER A 28 13.04 -6.06 21.89
C SER A 28 14.54 -6.34 21.92
N PRO A 29 15.17 -6.45 23.11
CA PRO A 29 16.61 -6.66 23.24
C PRO A 29 17.09 -8.00 22.65
N ILE A 30 16.17 -8.91 22.30
CA ILE A 30 16.49 -10.25 21.80
C ILE A 30 16.19 -10.40 20.30
N SER A 31 15.17 -9.71 19.77
CA SER A 31 14.65 -10.00 18.43
C SER A 31 14.42 -8.78 17.53
N GLY A 32 14.18 -7.59 18.09
CA GLY A 32 13.78 -6.42 17.29
C GLY A 32 14.91 -5.93 16.38
N HIS A 33 16.11 -5.74 16.93
CA HIS A 33 17.26 -5.28 16.16
C HIS A 33 17.71 -6.27 15.09
N LEU A 34 17.75 -7.57 15.42
CA LEU A 34 18.11 -8.62 14.47
C LEU A 34 17.10 -8.73 13.32
N LEU A 35 15.80 -8.53 13.62
CA LEU A 35 14.75 -8.56 12.62
C LEU A 35 14.87 -7.38 11.65
N LEU A 36 15.05 -6.16 12.17
CA LEU A 36 15.26 -4.96 11.36
C LEU A 36 16.52 -5.07 10.50
N GLU A 37 17.61 -5.58 11.05
CA GLU A 37 18.85 -5.83 10.31
C GLU A 37 18.63 -6.87 9.20
N THR A 38 17.90 -7.96 9.49
CA THR A 38 17.54 -8.96 8.49
C THR A 38 16.74 -8.34 7.34
N TRP A 39 15.82 -7.43 7.67
CA TRP A 39 14.99 -6.69 6.72
C TRP A 39 15.69 -5.51 6.05
N ASP A 40 16.96 -5.26 6.37
CA ASP A 40 17.76 -4.13 5.86
C ASP A 40 17.18 -2.75 6.21
N ILE A 41 16.67 -2.62 7.43
CA ILE A 41 16.08 -1.38 7.94
C ILE A 41 17.04 -0.74 8.95
N ASP A 42 17.48 0.49 8.65
CA ASP A 42 18.16 1.35 9.63
C ASP A 42 17.09 2.05 10.50
N PRO A 43 17.13 1.91 11.83
CA PRO A 43 16.22 2.65 12.73
C PRO A 43 16.24 4.17 12.54
N LYS A 44 17.32 4.74 11.98
CA LYS A 44 17.42 6.17 11.64
C LYS A 44 16.46 6.59 10.53
N ASP A 45 16.01 5.65 9.69
CA ASP A 45 15.04 5.90 8.62
C ASP A 45 13.61 6.10 9.14
N LYS A 46 13.36 6.08 10.46
CA LYS A 46 12.01 6.14 11.06
C LYS A 46 11.09 7.20 10.45
N GLU A 47 11.59 8.42 10.25
CA GLU A 47 10.80 9.51 9.67
C GLU A 47 10.42 9.23 8.21
N LEU A 48 11.36 8.70 7.42
CA LEU A 48 11.13 8.30 6.03
C LEU A 48 10.12 7.15 5.95
N LEU A 49 10.25 6.14 6.82
CA LEU A 49 9.34 5.00 6.91
C LEU A 49 7.93 5.42 7.34
N THR A 50 7.82 6.43 8.21
CA THR A 50 6.54 7.00 8.61
C THR A 50 5.87 7.70 7.42
N GLU A 51 6.63 8.49 6.66
CA GLU A 51 6.14 9.15 5.45
C GLU A 51 5.69 8.13 4.38
N GLU A 52 6.49 7.08 4.18
CA GLU A 52 6.19 5.96 3.28
C GLU A 52 4.91 5.21 3.69
N LYS A 53 4.69 4.97 5.00
CA LYS A 53 3.45 4.37 5.51
C LYS A 53 2.23 5.23 5.19
N GLU A 54 2.33 6.55 5.32
CA GLU A 54 1.22 7.46 5.00
C GLU A 54 0.83 7.43 3.52
N VAL A 55 1.74 7.04 2.60
CA VAL A 55 1.37 6.76 1.20
C VAL A 55 0.35 5.62 1.12
N LEU A 56 0.58 4.55 1.87
CA LEU A 56 -0.27 3.36 1.86
C LEU A 56 -1.64 3.67 2.46
N ARG A 57 -1.66 4.44 3.57
CA ARG A 57 -2.92 4.92 4.18
C ARG A 57 -3.68 5.86 3.25
N TYR A 58 -3.00 6.75 2.55
CA TYR A 58 -3.61 7.61 1.53
C TYR A 58 -4.26 6.78 0.42
N LEU A 59 -3.57 5.77 -0.11
CA LEU A 59 -4.09 4.88 -1.14
C LEU A 59 -5.29 4.05 -0.68
N ILE A 60 -5.25 3.50 0.54
CA ILE A 60 -6.38 2.81 1.18
C ILE A 60 -7.56 3.76 1.30
N GLY A 61 -7.32 4.99 1.80
CA GLY A 61 -8.34 6.01 1.96
C GLY A 61 -8.96 6.47 0.64
N CYS A 62 -8.17 6.57 -0.44
CA CYS A 62 -8.68 6.84 -1.79
C CYS A 62 -9.60 5.72 -2.25
N GLN A 63 -9.18 4.46 -2.09
CA GLN A 63 -9.99 3.31 -2.47
C GLN A 63 -11.30 3.28 -1.68
N LEU A 64 -11.28 3.56 -0.38
CA LEU A 64 -12.47 3.62 0.47
C LEU A 64 -13.34 4.88 0.29
N SER A 65 -13.00 5.81 -0.62
CA SER A 65 -13.67 7.10 -0.77
C SER A 65 -13.68 7.98 0.49
N ILE A 66 -12.72 7.76 1.40
CA ILE A 66 -12.57 8.55 2.64
C ILE A 66 -11.69 9.78 2.38
N VAL A 67 -10.66 9.62 1.55
CA VAL A 67 -9.74 10.69 1.16
C VAL A 67 -10.36 11.55 0.08
N ARG A 68 -10.32 12.86 0.31
CA ARG A 68 -10.78 13.94 -0.56
C ARG A 68 -9.69 15.02 -0.60
N ASP A 69 -9.74 15.89 -1.60
CA ASP A 69 -8.75 16.98 -1.75
C ASP A 69 -8.68 17.91 -0.52
N THR A 70 -9.74 17.97 0.27
CA THR A 70 -9.85 18.87 1.43
C THR A 70 -9.36 18.29 2.74
N ASN A 71 -9.22 16.97 2.86
CA ASN A 71 -9.00 16.30 4.16
C ASN A 71 -7.74 15.45 4.26
N ALA A 72 -6.99 15.28 3.17
CA ALA A 72 -5.71 14.58 3.20
C ALA A 72 -4.70 15.22 2.25
N LYS A 73 -3.45 15.24 2.67
CA LYS A 73 -2.34 15.70 1.83
C LYS A 73 -1.98 14.60 0.84
N LYS A 74 -2.02 14.92 -0.47
CA LYS A 74 -1.53 14.02 -1.52
C LYS A 74 -0.02 13.78 -1.34
N PRO A 75 0.45 12.51 -1.31
CA PRO A 75 1.87 12.20 -1.15
C PRO A 75 2.65 12.59 -2.41
N SER A 76 3.91 13.02 -2.27
CA SER A 76 4.75 13.35 -3.41
C SER A 76 5.19 12.08 -4.16
N LEU A 77 5.53 12.23 -5.45
CA LEU A 77 5.97 11.12 -6.29
C LEU A 77 7.25 10.44 -5.76
N ASP A 78 8.14 11.20 -5.12
CA ASP A 78 9.40 10.67 -4.60
C ASP A 78 9.17 9.74 -3.40
N VAL A 79 8.27 10.11 -2.50
CA VAL A 79 7.89 9.28 -1.34
C VAL A 79 7.18 8.01 -1.82
N VAL A 80 6.30 8.14 -2.81
CA VAL A 80 5.59 7.01 -3.40
C VAL A 80 6.56 6.00 -4.02
N LYS A 81 7.52 6.48 -4.82
CA LYS A 81 8.56 5.63 -5.41
C LYS A 81 9.35 4.92 -4.33
N ARG A 82 9.85 5.67 -3.35
CA ARG A 82 10.64 5.14 -2.23
C ARG A 82 9.90 4.04 -1.46
N CYS A 83 8.63 4.25 -1.13
CA CYS A 83 7.78 3.28 -0.43
C CYS A 83 7.69 1.94 -1.18
N PHE A 84 7.34 1.98 -2.47
CA PHE A 84 7.16 0.76 -3.27
C PHE A 84 8.48 0.11 -3.70
N GLU A 85 9.54 0.88 -3.91
CA GLU A 85 10.88 0.36 -4.20
C GLU A 85 11.48 -0.34 -2.97
N ARG A 86 11.34 0.25 -1.77
CA ARG A 86 11.76 -0.38 -0.51
C ARG A 86 11.01 -1.68 -0.28
N GLN A 87 9.69 -1.69 -0.48
CA GLN A 87 8.90 -2.93 -0.35
C GLN A 87 9.31 -3.98 -1.40
N LEU A 88 9.58 -3.59 -2.65
CA LEU A 88 10.10 -4.53 -3.65
C LEU A 88 11.44 -5.12 -3.23
N HIS A 89 12.35 -4.27 -2.75
CA HIS A 89 13.65 -4.72 -2.26
C HIS A 89 13.51 -5.75 -1.12
N PHE A 90 12.62 -5.49 -0.16
CA PHE A 90 12.27 -6.44 0.90
C PHE A 90 11.77 -7.78 0.34
N LEU A 91 10.81 -7.76 -0.59
CA LEU A 91 10.26 -8.99 -1.19
C LEU A 91 11.30 -9.77 -2.00
N GLU A 92 12.21 -9.08 -2.68
CA GLU A 92 13.30 -9.70 -3.44
C GLU A 92 14.36 -10.28 -2.51
N LYS A 93 14.79 -9.54 -1.49
CA LYS A 93 15.86 -9.95 -0.56
C LYS A 93 15.41 -11.10 0.35
N ILE A 94 14.24 -10.95 0.99
CA ILE A 94 13.74 -11.86 2.02
C ILE A 94 13.00 -13.05 1.41
N HIS A 95 12.12 -12.78 0.45
CA HIS A 95 11.22 -13.81 -0.10
C HIS A 95 11.69 -14.39 -1.43
N LYS A 96 12.83 -13.93 -1.97
CA LYS A 96 13.38 -14.32 -3.28
C LYS A 96 12.35 -14.18 -4.40
N CYS A 97 11.46 -13.19 -4.27
CA CYS A 97 10.38 -12.94 -5.20
C CYS A 97 10.79 -11.90 -6.22
N HIS A 98 11.07 -12.34 -7.45
CA HIS A 98 11.51 -11.52 -8.57
C HIS A 98 10.52 -11.61 -9.73
N ALA A 99 10.66 -10.71 -10.71
CA ALA A 99 9.79 -10.68 -11.90
C ALA A 99 9.75 -12.02 -12.64
N TYR A 100 10.87 -12.73 -12.74
CA TYR A 100 10.99 -14.00 -13.48
C TYR A 100 10.42 -15.22 -12.74
N ASN A 101 10.22 -15.15 -11.43
CA ASN A 101 9.75 -16.28 -10.62
C ASN A 101 8.50 -16.00 -9.77
N VAL A 102 7.94 -14.77 -9.80
CA VAL A 102 6.78 -14.38 -9.00
C VAL A 102 5.64 -15.41 -9.11
N ASN A 103 5.31 -15.89 -10.30
CA ASN A 103 4.22 -16.86 -10.48
C ASN A 103 4.59 -18.32 -10.13
N LYS A 104 5.87 -18.60 -9.80
CA LYS A 104 6.41 -19.96 -9.58
C LYS A 104 6.65 -20.27 -8.10
N LEU A 105 6.42 -19.32 -7.18
CA LEU A 105 6.61 -19.54 -5.75
C LEU A 105 5.58 -20.55 -5.20
N SER A 106 6.04 -21.57 -4.47
CA SER A 106 5.23 -22.71 -4.04
C SER A 106 5.08 -22.89 -2.52
N TYR A 107 5.67 -22.01 -1.70
CA TYR A 107 5.63 -22.13 -0.23
C TYR A 107 4.35 -21.52 0.39
N ALA A 108 4.08 -21.87 1.65
CA ALA A 108 2.98 -21.30 2.43
C ALA A 108 3.13 -19.76 2.45
N HIS A 109 2.08 -19.02 2.09
CA HIS A 109 2.09 -17.56 1.88
C HIS A 109 2.61 -17.03 0.53
N ALA A 110 3.04 -17.89 -0.41
CA ALA A 110 3.47 -17.45 -1.74
C ALA A 110 2.43 -16.57 -2.46
N LYS A 111 1.13 -16.88 -2.33
CA LYS A 111 0.05 -16.06 -2.94
C LYS A 111 -0.01 -14.63 -2.40
N LEU A 112 0.30 -14.42 -1.13
CA LEU A 112 0.28 -13.09 -0.50
C LEU A 112 1.48 -12.27 -1.00
N ILE A 113 2.68 -12.85 -0.94
CA ILE A 113 3.91 -12.27 -1.49
C ILE A 113 3.75 -11.91 -2.98
N GLN A 114 3.17 -12.81 -3.78
CA GLN A 114 2.88 -12.55 -5.18
C GLN A 114 1.96 -11.34 -5.40
N LYS A 115 0.94 -11.19 -4.56
CA LYS A 115 0.00 -10.07 -4.65
C LYS A 115 0.68 -8.76 -4.25
N GLN A 116 1.49 -8.75 -3.20
CA GLN A 116 2.26 -7.57 -2.81
C GLN A 116 3.26 -7.15 -3.89
N TYR A 117 4.03 -8.11 -4.44
CA TYR A 117 4.98 -7.83 -5.53
C TYR A 117 4.28 -7.21 -6.75
N LYS A 118 3.16 -7.82 -7.17
CA LYS A 118 2.34 -7.30 -8.28
C LYS A 118 1.73 -5.93 -7.96
N ALA A 119 1.35 -5.68 -6.71
CA ALA A 119 0.87 -4.37 -6.26
C ALA A 119 1.96 -3.32 -6.41
N CYS A 120 3.16 -3.55 -5.88
CA CYS A 120 4.25 -2.59 -5.96
C CYS A 120 4.58 -2.23 -7.42
N ARG A 121 4.74 -3.23 -8.30
CA ARG A 121 4.95 -3.00 -9.74
C ARG A 121 3.81 -2.24 -10.39
N HIS A 122 2.56 -2.54 -10.00
CA HIS A 122 1.39 -1.85 -10.52
C HIS A 122 1.38 -0.38 -10.12
N TYR A 123 1.62 -0.06 -8.85
CA TYR A 123 1.59 1.32 -8.37
C TYR A 123 2.78 2.13 -8.88
N LEU A 124 4.00 1.56 -8.93
CA LEU A 124 5.15 2.23 -9.55
C LEU A 124 4.86 2.65 -11.00
N PHE A 125 4.28 1.75 -11.79
CA PHE A 125 3.86 2.08 -13.15
C PHE A 125 2.72 3.11 -13.19
N LYS A 126 1.76 3.04 -12.27
CA LYS A 126 0.64 3.99 -12.24
C LYS A 126 1.09 5.40 -11.89
N PHE A 127 1.97 5.53 -10.90
CA PHE A 127 2.53 6.81 -10.49
C PHE A 127 3.59 7.36 -11.46
N SER A 128 4.11 6.56 -12.39
CA SER A 128 4.92 7.07 -13.51
C SER A 128 4.08 7.75 -14.60
N LEU A 129 2.75 7.66 -14.53
CA LEU A 129 1.84 8.33 -15.48
C LEU A 129 1.33 9.64 -14.87
N PRO A 130 1.73 10.82 -15.37
CA PRO A 130 1.32 12.11 -14.81
C PRO A 130 -0.19 12.27 -14.70
N ALA A 131 -0.91 11.90 -15.78
CA ALA A 131 -2.37 11.96 -15.83
C ALA A 131 -3.03 11.12 -14.72
N TRP A 132 -2.41 10.03 -14.28
CA TRP A 132 -2.96 9.21 -13.19
C TRP A 132 -2.75 9.89 -11.84
N TYR A 133 -1.58 10.47 -11.58
CA TYR A 133 -1.29 11.18 -10.33
C TYR A 133 -2.14 12.46 -10.16
N GLU A 134 -2.34 13.22 -11.23
CA GLU A 134 -3.17 14.42 -11.25
C GLU A 134 -4.62 14.11 -10.86
N LYS A 135 -5.14 12.99 -11.36
CA LYS A 135 -6.50 12.50 -11.11
C LYS A 135 -6.78 11.98 -9.70
N MET A 136 -5.77 11.86 -8.83
CA MET A 136 -5.99 11.53 -7.42
C MET A 136 -6.60 12.69 -6.64
N PRO A 137 -7.46 12.42 -5.63
CA PRO A 137 -8.06 11.13 -5.30
C PRO A 137 -9.31 10.82 -6.14
N ASN A 138 -9.84 11.82 -6.86
CA ASN A 138 -11.21 11.85 -7.39
C ASN A 138 -11.52 10.81 -8.48
N GLU A 139 -10.59 10.44 -9.36
CA GLU A 139 -10.90 9.53 -10.49
C GLU A 139 -10.30 8.12 -10.34
N ILE A 140 -9.71 7.77 -9.19
CA ILE A 140 -8.91 6.54 -9.07
C ILE A 140 -9.65 5.43 -8.37
N LEU A 141 -10.24 4.50 -9.14
CA LEU A 141 -10.80 3.22 -8.66
C LEU A 141 -11.52 3.29 -7.30
N THR A 142 -12.10 4.46 -6.97
CA THR A 142 -12.79 4.70 -5.71
C THR A 142 -14.02 3.82 -5.70
N PHE A 143 -14.50 3.49 -4.50
CA PHE A 143 -15.72 2.70 -4.38
C PHE A 143 -16.87 3.35 -5.18
N GLU A 144 -16.95 4.68 -5.10
CA GLU A 144 -17.92 5.53 -5.80
C GLU A 144 -17.82 5.41 -7.33
N ASN A 145 -16.61 5.54 -7.90
CA ASN A 145 -16.43 5.47 -9.36
C ASN A 145 -16.67 4.07 -9.93
N LYS A 146 -16.42 3.02 -9.13
CA LYS A 146 -16.70 1.64 -9.54
C LYS A 146 -18.16 1.24 -9.36
N HIS A 147 -18.89 1.90 -8.46
CA HIS A 147 -20.25 1.53 -8.09
C HIS A 147 -21.16 2.76 -8.01
N PRO A 148 -21.36 3.51 -9.11
CA PRO A 148 -22.22 4.69 -9.12
C PRO A 148 -23.65 4.35 -8.67
N ASP A 149 -24.14 3.16 -9.02
CA ASP A 149 -25.49 2.69 -8.67
C ASP A 149 -25.65 2.38 -7.17
N PHE A 150 -24.57 2.07 -6.45
CA PHE A 150 -24.65 1.78 -5.02
C PHE A 150 -25.04 3.02 -4.22
N TYR A 151 -24.46 4.17 -4.56
CA TYR A 151 -24.78 5.44 -3.92
C TYR A 151 -26.17 5.93 -4.28
N LYS A 152 -26.57 5.79 -5.55
CA LYS A 152 -27.94 6.10 -6.00
C LYS A 152 -28.97 5.32 -5.17
N LYS A 153 -28.78 4.01 -5.02
CA LYS A 153 -29.62 3.14 -4.16
C LYS A 153 -29.55 3.45 -2.67
N MET A 154 -28.47 4.07 -2.18
CA MET A 154 -28.36 4.48 -0.78
C MET A 154 -29.09 5.80 -0.52
N GLN A 155 -29.04 6.74 -1.47
CA GLN A 155 -29.77 8.00 -1.42
C GLN A 155 -31.28 7.79 -1.56
N GLU A 156 -31.72 6.94 -2.48
CA GLU A 156 -33.12 6.53 -2.63
C GLU A 156 -33.69 5.98 -1.30
N ARG A 157 -32.95 5.06 -0.65
CA ARG A 157 -33.33 4.49 0.67
C ARG A 157 -33.31 5.47 1.85
N ARG A 158 -32.63 6.62 1.72
CA ARG A 158 -32.63 7.69 2.74
C ARG A 158 -33.78 8.66 2.54
N GLN A 159 -34.33 8.77 1.33
CA GLN A 159 -35.50 9.61 1.03
C GLN A 159 -36.83 8.88 1.35
N GLU A 160 -36.80 7.55 1.46
CA GLU A 160 -37.93 6.70 1.87
C GLU A 160 -38.09 6.56 3.41
N ARG A 161 -37.25 7.24 4.21
CA ARG A 161 -37.31 7.28 5.68
C ARG A 161 -37.65 8.68 6.17
#